data_AF-A0A0M9Y7T3-F1
#
_entry.id   AF-A0A0M9Y7T3-F1
#
_cell.length_a   1.000
_cell.length_b   1.000
_cell.length_c   1.000
_cell.angle_alpha   90.00
_cell.angle_beta   90.00
_cell.angle_gamma   90.00
#
_symmetry.space_group_name_H-M   'P 1'
#
loop_
_entity.id
_entity.type
_entity.pdbx_description
1 polymer ?
#
loop_
_entity_poly.entity_id
_entity_poly.type
_entity_poly.pdbx_seq_one_letter_code
_entity_poly.pdbx_strand_id
1 'polypeptide(L)'
;MLVTRQTALAPHHPAISPGAAHAVFTLTGLTATALRQDRILDEARHTSDPVHLMRLFGICPATALRYIHAAHPEKAGHRPR
;
A
#
# COMPACT_ATOMS: atom_id res chain seq x y z
N MET A 1 -3.75 -12.38 -2.26
CA MET A 1 -3.08 -11.53 -3.27
C MET A 1 -4.03 -10.40 -3.66
N LEU A 2 -3.72 -9.15 -3.33
CA LEU A 2 -4.55 -7.98 -3.66
C LEU A 2 -4.14 -7.43 -5.03
N VAL A 3 -5.04 -7.48 -6.01
CA VAL A 3 -4.79 -6.98 -7.37
C VAL A 3 -5.07 -5.47 -7.39
N THR A 4 -4.06 -4.66 -7.72
CA THR A 4 -4.17 -3.19 -7.80
C THR A 4 -4.41 -2.76 -9.25
N ARG A 5 -4.85 -1.52 -9.49
CA ARG A 5 -5.05 -1.01 -10.87
C ARG A 5 -3.79 -1.05 -11.75
N GLN A 6 -2.59 -1.03 -11.15
CA GLN A 6 -1.30 -1.17 -11.85
C GLN A 6 -0.92 -2.63 -12.15
N THR A 7 -1.49 -3.60 -11.41
CA THR A 7 -1.27 -5.04 -11.61
C THR A 7 -2.49 -5.77 -12.18
N ALA A 8 -3.62 -5.07 -12.35
CA ALA A 8 -4.87 -5.59 -12.92
C ALA A 8 -4.86 -5.63 -14.45
N LEU A 9 -3.78 -5.21 -15.10
CA LEU A 9 -3.64 -5.37 -16.54
C LEU A 9 -3.19 -6.80 -16.85
N ALA A 10 -4.09 -7.76 -16.64
CA ALA A 10 -3.97 -9.06 -17.28
C ALA A 10 -4.31 -8.85 -18.77
N PRO A 11 -3.38 -9.06 -19.73
CA PRO A 11 -3.63 -8.80 -21.15
C PRO A 11 -4.79 -9.63 -21.74
N HIS A 12 -5.25 -10.63 -20.99
CA HIS A 12 -6.22 -11.65 -21.44
C HIS A 12 -7.58 -11.57 -20.72
N HIS A 13 -7.80 -10.59 -19.83
CA HIS A 13 -9.08 -10.43 -19.15
C HIS A 13 -9.69 -9.04 -19.41
N PRO A 14 -11.02 -8.96 -19.60
CA PRO A 14 -11.70 -7.68 -19.72
C PRO A 14 -11.49 -6.87 -18.44
N ALA A 15 -11.21 -5.57 -18.59
CA ALA A 15 -11.08 -4.66 -17.47
C ALA A 15 -12.32 -4.75 -16.57
N ILE A 16 -12.12 -4.92 -15.27
CA ILE A 16 -13.21 -4.93 -14.30
C ILE A 16 -13.90 -3.57 -14.34
N SER A 17 -15.23 -3.58 -14.48
CA SER A 17 -15.99 -2.33 -14.47
C SER A 17 -15.84 -1.63 -13.10
N PRO A 18 -15.73 -0.29 -13.07
CA PRO A 18 -15.65 0.45 -11.81
C PRO A 18 -16.81 0.12 -10.84
N GLY A 19 -18.01 -0.17 -11.38
CA GLY A 19 -19.16 -0.59 -10.59
C GLY A 19 -19.01 -1.95 -9.92
N ALA A 20 -18.40 -2.93 -10.61
CA ALA A 20 -18.13 -4.25 -10.02
C ALA A 20 -17.06 -4.17 -8.91
N ALA A 21 -16.02 -3.35 -9.11
CA ALA A 21 -15.03 -3.10 -8.06
C ALA A 21 -15.65 -2.40 -6.84
N HIS A 22 -16.52 -1.41 -7.06
CA HIS A 22 -17.22 -0.73 -5.98
C HIS A 22 -18.13 -1.67 -5.19
N ALA A 23 -18.87 -2.56 -5.85
CA ALA A 23 -19.76 -3.52 -5.20
C ALA A 23 -19.02 -4.42 -4.20
N VAL A 24 -17.82 -4.90 -4.55
CA VAL A 24 -16.97 -5.70 -3.66
C VAL A 24 -16.60 -4.92 -2.39
N PHE A 25 -16.18 -3.65 -2.53
CA PHE A 25 -15.84 -2.79 -1.39
C PHE A 25 -17.02 -2.53 -0.46
N THR A 26 -18.21 -2.29 -1.03
CA THR A 26 -19.44 -2.05 -0.28
C THR A 26 -19.88 -3.30 0.49
N LEU A 27 -19.75 -4.48 -0.13
CA LEU A 27 -20.09 -5.77 0.49
C LEU A 27 -19.16 -6.12 1.66
N THR A 28 -17.87 -5.80 1.56
CA THR A 28 -16.90 -6.11 2.62
C THR A 28 -16.79 -5.01 3.68
N GLY A 29 -17.45 -3.85 3.48
CA GLY A 29 -17.28 -2.67 4.33
C GLY A 29 -15.86 -2.08 4.30
N LEU A 30 -15.05 -2.44 3.30
CA LEU A 30 -13.64 -2.04 3.17
C LEU A 30 -13.52 -1.00 2.07
N THR A 31 -12.72 0.04 2.29
CA THR A 31 -12.43 1.01 1.24
C THR A 31 -11.16 0.62 0.49
N ALA A 32 -11.11 0.94 -0.81
CA ALA A 32 -9.89 0.76 -1.61
C ALA A 32 -8.68 1.49 -0.99
N THR A 33 -8.93 2.63 -0.34
CA THR A 33 -7.92 3.39 0.39
C THR A 33 -7.39 2.62 1.59
N ALA A 34 -8.27 2.01 2.40
CA ALA A 34 -7.85 1.21 3.55
C ALA A 34 -7.00 0.01 3.13
N LEU A 35 -7.40 -0.73 2.09
CA LEU A 35 -6.59 -1.85 1.57
C LEU A 35 -5.23 -1.38 1.04
N ARG A 36 -5.19 -0.22 0.39
CA ARG A 36 -3.94 0.36 -0.08
C ARG A 36 -3.03 0.72 1.10
N GLN A 37 -3.56 1.34 2.13
CA GLN A 37 -2.80 1.69 3.34
C GLN A 37 -2.28 0.46 4.05
N ASP A 38 -3.11 -0.58 4.19
CA ASP A 38 -2.72 -1.86 4.78
C ASP A 38 -1.58 -2.52 4.01
N ARG A 39 -1.68 -2.57 2.67
CA ARG A 39 -0.61 -3.13 1.84
C ARG A 39 0.69 -2.33 1.90
N ILE A 40 0.63 -1.00 1.99
CA ILE A 40 1.83 -0.16 2.16
C ILE A 40 2.48 -0.44 3.53
N LEU A 41 1.69 -0.55 4.60
CA LEU A 41 2.19 -0.84 5.94
C LEU A 41 2.78 -2.25 6.03
N ASP A 42 2.12 -3.23 5.44
CA ASP A 42 2.61 -4.60 5.33
C ASP A 42 3.97 -4.65 4.62
N GLU A 43 4.09 -4.02 3.46
CA GLU A 43 5.38 -3.94 2.76
C GLU A 43 6.45 -3.22 3.59
N ALA A 44 6.08 -2.14 4.28
CA ALA A 44 6.97 -1.41 5.18
C ALA A 44 7.44 -2.25 6.37
N ARG A 45 6.73 -3.31 6.79
CA ARG A 45 7.25 -4.25 7.80
C ARG A 45 8.33 -5.17 7.25
N HIS A 46 8.23 -5.53 5.97
CA HIS A 46 9.18 -6.40 5.30
C HIS A 46 10.44 -5.67 4.83
N THR A 47 10.33 -4.37 4.52
CA THR A 47 11.45 -3.52 4.08
C THR A 47 11.64 -2.30 4.96
N SER A 48 12.88 -1.95 5.29
CA SER A 48 13.20 -0.66 5.93
C SER A 48 13.67 0.41 4.93
N ASP A 49 13.50 0.18 3.61
CA ASP A 49 13.92 1.11 2.56
C ASP A 49 12.76 2.01 2.08
N PRO A 50 12.79 3.32 2.34
CA PRO A 50 11.76 4.25 1.86
C PRO A 50 11.76 4.39 0.33
N VAL A 51 12.88 4.19 -0.37
CA VAL A 51 12.95 4.30 -1.84
C VAL A 51 12.17 3.17 -2.49
N HIS A 52 12.22 1.96 -1.93
CA HIS A 52 11.40 0.83 -2.36
C HIS A 52 9.90 1.14 -2.30
N LEU A 53 9.42 1.69 -1.17
CA LEU A 53 8.01 2.05 -1.03
C LEU A 53 7.58 3.14 -2.02
N MET A 54 8.44 4.12 -2.27
CA MET A 54 8.19 5.17 -3.27
C MET A 54 8.04 4.58 -4.67
N ARG A 55 8.91 3.65 -5.07
CA ARG A 55 8.86 3.01 -6.38
C ARG A 55 7.66 2.08 -6.52
N LEU A 56 7.36 1.29 -5.49
CA LEU A 56 6.29 0.30 -5.54
C LEU A 56 4.90 0.93 -5.50
N PHE A 57 4.72 1.97 -4.70
CA PHE A 57 3.40 2.57 -4.48
C PHE A 57 3.24 3.97 -5.08
N GLY A 58 4.29 4.62 -5.59
CA GLY A 58 4.21 5.98 -6.12
C GLY A 58 3.85 7.02 -5.05
N ILE A 59 4.31 6.82 -3.81
CA ILE A 59 4.08 7.72 -2.68
C ILE A 59 5.26 8.71 -2.52
N CYS A 60 4.99 9.87 -1.93
CA CYS A 60 6.03 10.86 -1.67
C CYS A 60 6.98 10.42 -0.52
N PRO A 61 8.21 10.98 -0.45
CA PRO A 61 9.20 10.59 0.56
C PRO A 61 8.70 10.72 2.01
N ALA A 62 7.96 11.79 2.31
CA ALA A 62 7.41 12.02 3.65
C ALA A 62 6.42 10.91 4.06
N THR A 63 5.60 10.44 3.12
CA THR A 63 4.66 9.33 3.36
C THR A 63 5.42 8.01 3.52
N ALA A 64 6.43 7.75 2.69
CA ALA A 64 7.25 6.53 2.80
C ALA A 64 7.92 6.44 4.18
N LEU A 65 8.56 7.52 4.64
CA LEU A 65 9.19 7.56 5.97
C LEU A 65 8.20 7.36 7.12
N ARG A 66 6.99 7.91 7.02
CA ARG A 66 5.93 7.68 8.03
C ARG A 66 5.57 6.20 8.15
N TYR A 67 5.44 5.49 7.02
CA TYR A 67 5.16 4.06 7.04
C TYR A 67 6.33 3.25 7.59
N ILE A 68 7.57 3.61 7.23
CA ILE A 68 8.77 2.96 7.79
C ILE A 68 8.86 3.15 9.30
N HIS A 69 8.63 4.35 9.83
CA HIS A 69 8.62 4.59 11.28
C HIS A 69 7.49 3.86 12.00
N ALA A 70 6.31 3.77 11.38
CA ALA A 70 5.19 3.03 11.94
C ALA A 70 5.43 1.52 11.96
N ALA A 71 6.18 0.99 10.98
CA ALA A 71 6.51 -0.43 10.87
C ALA A 71 7.72 -0.85 11.72
N HIS A 72 8.65 0.07 11.99
CA HIS A 72 9.90 -0.15 12.74
C HIS A 72 10.05 0.85 13.90
N PRO A 73 9.17 0.82 14.93
CA PRO A 73 9.21 1.75 16.04
C PRO A 73 10.52 1.69 16.85
N GLU A 74 11.21 0.56 16.86
CA GLU A 74 12.51 0.37 17.51
C GLU A 74 13.63 1.20 16.87
N LYS A 75 13.52 1.51 15.57
CA LYS A 75 14.52 2.33 14.84
C LYS A 75 14.26 3.83 15.02
N ALA A 76 13.03 4.22 15.34
CA ALA A 76 12.69 5.60 15.64
C ALA A 76 13.26 6.08 17.00
N GLY A 77 13.63 5.16 17.89
CA GLY A 77 14.15 5.45 19.23
C GLY A 77 15.65 5.77 19.32
N HIS A 78 16.45 5.51 18.28
CA HIS A 78 17.91 5.75 18.32
C HIS A 78 18.30 7.19 17.93
N ARG A 79 17.53 8.19 18.36
CA ARG A 79 17.98 9.59 18.24
C ARG A 79 18.96 9.87 19.38
N PRO A 80 20.29 9.98 19.15
CA PRO A 80 21.19 10.41 20.21
C PRO A 80 20.75 11.81 20.66
N ARG A 81 20.64 11.98 21.98
CA ARG A 81 20.35 13.27 22.61
C ARG A 81 21.52 14.22 22.45
#